data_AF-A0A6H9YFS2-F1
#
_entry.id   AF-A0A6H9YFS2-F1
#
_cell.length_a   1.000
_cell.length_b   1.000
_cell.length_c   1.000
_cell.angle_alpha   90.00
_cell.angle_beta   90.00
_cell.angle_gamma   90.00
#
_symmetry.space_group_name_H-M   'P 1'
#
loop_
_entity.id
_entity.type
_entity.pdbx_description
1 polymer ?
#
loop_
_entity_poly.entity_id
_entity_poly.type
_entity_poly.pdbx_seq_one_letter_code
_entity_poly.pdbx_strand_id
1 'polypeptide(L)'
;MEIEAPELVELVQDPDADVRRGAVWALRTLSPDIVLPLLRDARRTGRGRARRHALTALLAVGGPDALDGHDRAVIRRLIRFKIPAEVPAPMHVCGSWFALPTGDQAAVLDAFGLGDPEPVTMRLGGRAWNHDHHERASPGAEHQGCSRVHVSPVLDGWTLVFGAPSDDHHRIGPGGDVAYEERLRDTMLARAAALSLRFGTVHWYGTGCGDGWTAWIVAANGEIQRYYDAFDPDDQIGRPQPAEEGLLLPHEHVPPDGEVCDARTVAARASVDPGALGPHTRVEGHGVLALTVCGREHGHPRGVLEV
;
A
#
# COMPACT_ATOMS: atom_id res chain seq x y z
N MET A 1 5.96 26.42 -26.68
CA MET A 1 5.39 27.34 -25.67
C MET A 1 5.72 26.73 -24.34
N GLU A 2 6.66 27.32 -23.62
CA GLU A 2 7.12 26.82 -22.32
C GLU A 2 6.11 27.35 -21.30
N ILE A 3 5.30 26.44 -20.72
CA ILE A 3 4.30 26.83 -19.72
C ILE A 3 5.04 27.02 -18.39
N GLU A 4 4.86 28.18 -17.76
CA GLU A 4 5.55 28.50 -16.51
C GLU A 4 4.82 27.95 -15.28
N ALA A 5 5.52 27.83 -14.14
CA ALA A 5 4.96 27.29 -12.90
C ALA A 5 3.66 27.98 -12.44
N PRO A 6 3.50 29.32 -12.51
CA PRO A 6 2.24 29.99 -12.15
C PRO A 6 1.06 29.57 -13.04
N GLU A 7 1.29 29.43 -14.35
CA GLU A 7 0.26 29.00 -15.31
C GLU A 7 -0.19 27.57 -15.02
N LEU A 8 0.75 26.67 -14.70
CA LEU A 8 0.42 25.32 -14.25
C LEU A 8 -0.40 25.31 -12.95
N VAL A 9 -0.11 26.22 -12.01
CA VAL A 9 -0.91 26.35 -10.76
C VAL A 9 -2.33 26.82 -11.05
N GLU A 10 -2.55 27.67 -12.06
CA GLU A 10 -3.92 28.03 -12.46
C GLU A 10 -4.68 26.82 -13.02
N LEU A 11 -4.03 25.99 -13.82
CA LEU A 11 -4.63 24.80 -14.45
C LEU A 11 -5.00 23.69 -13.45
N VAL A 12 -4.51 23.72 -12.21
CA VAL A 12 -4.95 22.72 -11.20
C VAL A 12 -6.44 22.86 -10.86
N GLN A 13 -7.08 24.00 -11.16
CA GLN A 13 -8.51 24.22 -10.91
C GLN A 13 -9.38 24.05 -12.17
N ASP A 14 -8.79 23.65 -13.29
CA ASP A 14 -9.47 23.51 -14.58
C ASP A 14 -10.72 22.62 -14.47
N PRO A 15 -11.85 22.94 -15.14
CA PRO A 15 -13.02 22.07 -15.15
C PRO A 15 -12.74 20.65 -15.69
N ASP A 16 -11.80 20.51 -16.62
CA ASP A 16 -11.40 19.24 -17.22
C ASP A 16 -10.45 18.45 -16.29
N ALA A 17 -10.82 17.21 -15.99
CA ALA A 17 -10.03 16.36 -15.10
C ALA A 17 -8.67 15.98 -15.68
N ASP A 18 -8.57 15.84 -17.00
CA ASP A 18 -7.36 15.44 -17.70
C ASP A 18 -6.37 16.60 -17.70
N VAL A 19 -6.85 17.84 -17.88
CA VAL A 19 -6.04 19.06 -17.77
C VAL A 19 -5.51 19.21 -16.34
N ARG A 20 -6.35 19.03 -15.31
CA ARG A 20 -5.90 19.07 -13.92
C ARG A 20 -4.81 18.04 -13.63
N ARG A 21 -4.98 16.80 -14.10
CA ARG A 21 -3.97 15.74 -13.94
C ARG A 21 -2.67 16.09 -14.66
N GLY A 22 -2.75 16.60 -15.89
CA GLY A 22 -1.60 17.06 -16.66
C GLY A 22 -0.84 18.18 -15.97
N ALA A 23 -1.56 19.16 -15.41
CA ALA A 23 -0.98 20.25 -14.64
C ALA A 23 -0.23 19.76 -13.40
N VAL A 24 -0.85 18.89 -12.59
CA VAL A 24 -0.20 18.30 -11.41
C VAL A 24 1.01 17.45 -11.81
N TRP A 25 0.94 16.68 -12.89
CA TRP A 25 2.07 15.92 -13.40
C TRP A 25 3.24 16.83 -13.79
N ALA A 26 2.99 17.90 -14.52
CA ALA A 26 4.02 18.88 -14.87
C ALA A 26 4.59 19.59 -13.63
N LEU A 27 3.75 19.94 -12.64
CA LEU A 27 4.23 20.52 -11.38
C LEU A 27 5.16 19.58 -10.60
N ARG A 28 5.00 18.25 -10.71
CA ARG A 28 5.89 17.27 -10.07
C ARG A 28 7.28 17.19 -10.71
N THR A 29 7.44 17.64 -11.95
CA THR A 29 8.74 17.64 -12.65
C THR A 29 9.55 18.91 -12.39
N LEU A 30 8.91 19.95 -11.83
CA LEU A 30 9.56 21.20 -11.44
C LEU A 30 10.12 21.12 -10.02
N SER A 31 11.04 22.03 -9.69
CA SER A 31 11.60 22.13 -8.34
C SER A 31 10.51 22.42 -7.29
N PRO A 32 10.40 21.61 -6.22
CA PRO A 32 9.45 21.86 -5.12
C PRO A 32 9.61 23.25 -4.49
N ASP A 33 10.82 23.80 -4.45
CA ASP A 33 11.10 25.13 -3.89
C ASP A 33 10.38 26.26 -4.64
N ILE A 34 10.10 26.06 -5.93
CA ILE A 34 9.37 27.00 -6.79
C ILE A 34 7.87 26.75 -6.66
N VAL A 35 7.46 25.49 -6.70
CA VAL A 35 6.04 25.10 -6.81
C VAL A 35 5.28 25.20 -5.49
N LEU A 36 5.88 24.75 -4.38
CA LEU A 36 5.18 24.67 -3.09
C LEU A 36 4.73 26.05 -2.58
N PRO A 37 5.52 27.14 -2.68
CA PRO A 37 5.04 28.48 -2.30
C PRO A 37 3.82 28.93 -3.11
N LEU A 38 3.80 28.68 -4.42
CA LEU A 38 2.68 29.06 -5.30
C LEU A 38 1.40 28.29 -4.94
N LEU A 39 1.53 26.98 -4.72
CA LEU A 39 0.40 26.14 -4.30
C LEU A 39 -0.12 26.51 -2.91
N ARG A 40 0.76 26.89 -1.98
CA ARG A 40 0.37 27.39 -0.65
C ARG A 40 -0.38 28.70 -0.74
N ASP A 41 0.04 29.62 -1.62
CA ASP A 41 -0.72 30.86 -1.81
C ASP A 41 -2.09 30.59 -2.44
N ALA A 42 -2.16 29.78 -3.51
CA ALA A 42 -3.42 29.36 -4.12
C ALA A 42 -4.36 28.66 -3.11
N ARG A 43 -3.80 27.87 -2.19
CA ARG A 43 -4.54 27.23 -1.08
C ARG A 43 -5.06 28.25 -0.07
N ARG A 44 -4.34 29.33 0.18
CA ARG A 44 -4.70 30.37 1.17
C ARG A 44 -5.70 31.37 0.61
N THR A 45 -5.48 31.85 -0.62
CA THR A 45 -6.22 32.95 -1.26
C THR A 45 -7.36 32.45 -2.16
N GLY A 46 -7.24 31.23 -2.68
CA GLY A 46 -8.23 30.61 -3.55
C GLY A 46 -9.57 30.32 -2.86
N ARG A 47 -10.64 30.23 -3.66
CA ARG A 47 -12.01 29.96 -3.20
C ARG A 47 -12.54 28.64 -3.77
N GLY A 48 -13.45 28.00 -3.04
CA GLY A 48 -14.17 26.81 -3.50
C GLY A 48 -13.25 25.71 -4.07
N ARG A 49 -13.44 25.39 -5.36
CA ARG A 49 -12.68 24.34 -6.06
C ARG A 49 -11.18 24.65 -6.13
N ALA A 50 -10.79 25.89 -6.36
CA ALA A 50 -9.38 26.28 -6.47
C ALA A 50 -8.62 25.92 -5.18
N ARG A 51 -9.19 26.29 -4.03
CA ARG A 51 -8.66 25.99 -2.71
C ARG A 51 -8.49 24.49 -2.46
N ARG A 52 -9.44 23.67 -2.94
CA ARG A 52 -9.43 22.21 -2.80
C ARG A 52 -8.37 21.57 -3.69
N HIS A 53 -8.30 21.95 -4.96
CA HIS A 53 -7.34 21.37 -5.89
C HIS A 53 -5.90 21.79 -5.57
N ALA A 54 -5.68 23.00 -5.07
CA ALA A 54 -4.38 23.41 -4.54
C ALA A 54 -3.92 22.52 -3.37
N LEU A 55 -4.83 22.09 -2.49
CA LEU A 55 -4.52 21.14 -1.42
C LEU A 55 -4.08 19.78 -1.98
N THR A 56 -4.84 19.25 -2.95
CA THR A 56 -4.50 17.98 -3.62
C THR A 56 -3.15 18.08 -4.34
N ALA A 57 -2.86 19.19 -5.00
CA ALA A 57 -1.58 19.43 -5.66
C ALA A 57 -0.42 19.55 -4.67
N LEU A 58 -0.60 20.21 -3.50
CA LEU A 58 0.42 20.26 -2.45
C LEU A 58 0.83 18.85 -2.02
N LEU A 59 -0.16 17.98 -1.81
CA LEU A 59 0.06 16.60 -1.43
C LEU A 59 0.72 15.77 -2.53
N ALA A 60 0.34 16.00 -3.79
CA ALA A 60 0.96 15.35 -4.94
C ALA A 60 2.42 15.75 -5.15
N VAL A 61 2.77 17.02 -4.90
CA VAL A 61 4.10 17.56 -5.15
C VAL A 61 5.05 17.34 -3.97
N GLY A 62 4.61 17.58 -2.74
CA GLY A 62 5.47 17.55 -1.55
C GLY A 62 4.97 16.69 -0.40
N GLY A 63 3.95 15.85 -0.63
CA GLY A 63 3.43 14.93 0.39
C GLY A 63 2.82 15.65 1.60
N PRO A 64 2.64 14.93 2.72
CA PRO A 64 2.17 15.51 3.98
C PRO A 64 3.04 16.69 4.46
N ASP A 65 4.33 16.72 4.10
CA ASP A 65 5.27 17.76 4.48
C ASP A 65 5.08 19.09 3.76
N ALA A 66 4.37 19.11 2.64
CA ALA A 66 3.94 20.33 1.99
C ALA A 66 2.90 21.13 2.81
N LEU A 67 2.13 20.45 3.66
CA LEU A 67 0.99 21.02 4.38
C LEU A 67 1.40 21.82 5.61
N ASP A 68 0.74 22.97 5.80
CA ASP A 68 0.84 23.72 7.06
C ASP A 68 0.06 23.05 8.21
N GLY A 69 0.27 23.55 9.43
CA GLY A 69 -0.37 22.99 10.63
C GLY A 69 -1.91 23.04 10.59
N HIS A 70 -2.50 24.04 9.91
CA HIS A 70 -3.95 24.17 9.80
C HIS A 70 -4.53 23.10 8.88
N ASP A 71 -3.98 22.94 7.67
CA ASP A 71 -4.43 21.94 6.71
C ASP A 71 -4.22 20.52 7.27
N ARG A 72 -3.08 20.25 7.93
CA ARG A 72 -2.87 18.97 8.64
C ARG A 72 -3.97 18.72 9.69
N ALA A 73 -4.31 19.72 10.51
CA ALA A 73 -5.34 19.57 11.53
C ALA A 73 -6.73 19.33 10.94
N VAL A 74 -7.08 20.02 9.85
CA VAL A 74 -8.35 19.84 9.13
C VAL A 74 -8.45 18.44 8.55
N ILE A 75 -7.41 17.96 7.88
CA ILE A 75 -7.36 16.61 7.30
C ILE A 75 -7.49 15.55 8.38
N ARG A 76 -6.69 15.64 9.45
CA ARG A 76 -6.76 14.70 10.58
C ARG A 76 -8.14 14.69 11.22
N ARG A 77 -8.78 15.86 11.35
CA ARG A 77 -10.16 15.95 11.86
C ARG A 77 -11.14 15.26 10.92
N LEU A 78 -11.02 15.44 9.60
CA LEU A 78 -11.89 14.79 8.65
C LEU A 78 -11.71 13.27 8.66
N ILE A 79 -10.46 12.79 8.72
CA ILE A 79 -10.14 11.36 8.82
C ILE A 79 -10.81 10.76 10.06
N ARG A 80 -10.60 11.36 11.24
CA ARG A 80 -11.24 10.91 12.49
C ARG A 80 -12.77 10.89 12.40
N PHE A 81 -13.36 11.83 11.67
CA PHE A 81 -14.80 11.87 11.45
C PHE A 81 -15.28 10.77 10.48
N LYS A 82 -14.49 10.45 9.45
CA LYS A 82 -14.85 9.46 8.43
C LYS A 82 -14.66 8.02 8.90
N ILE A 83 -13.65 7.74 9.74
CA ILE A 83 -13.31 6.38 10.21
C ILE A 83 -14.53 5.61 10.74
N PRO A 84 -15.33 6.12 11.71
CA PRO A 84 -16.42 5.34 12.30
C PRO A 84 -17.58 5.05 11.35
N ALA A 85 -17.70 5.81 10.26
CA ALA A 85 -18.78 5.69 9.27
C ALA A 85 -18.31 4.99 7.98
N GLU A 86 -17.06 4.52 7.94
CA GLU A 86 -16.52 3.87 6.77
C GLU A 86 -17.07 2.45 6.62
N VAL A 87 -17.64 2.17 5.46
CA VAL A 87 -18.00 0.83 5.04
C VAL A 87 -16.82 0.26 4.24
N PRO A 88 -16.31 -0.95 4.55
CA PRO A 88 -15.29 -1.61 3.75
C PRO A 88 -15.69 -1.67 2.28
N ALA A 89 -14.71 -1.49 1.42
CA ALA A 89 -14.88 -1.56 -0.03
C ALA A 89 -13.68 -2.31 -0.62
N PRO A 90 -13.86 -2.98 -1.79
CA PRO A 90 -12.79 -3.70 -2.45
C PRO A 90 -11.54 -2.84 -2.64
N MET A 91 -10.38 -3.39 -2.27
CA MET A 91 -9.08 -2.80 -2.56
C MET A 91 -8.59 -3.26 -3.94
N HIS A 92 -7.92 -2.38 -4.66
CA HIS A 92 -7.13 -2.78 -5.83
C HIS A 92 -5.85 -3.44 -5.35
N VAL A 93 -5.84 -4.78 -5.35
CA VAL A 93 -4.71 -5.57 -4.86
C VAL A 93 -3.77 -5.85 -6.02
N CYS A 94 -2.65 -5.13 -6.07
CA CYS A 94 -1.51 -5.45 -6.90
C CYS A 94 -0.25 -5.23 -6.07
N GLY A 95 0.50 -6.30 -5.83
CA GLY A 95 1.58 -6.37 -4.85
C GLY A 95 1.33 -7.48 -3.82
N SER A 96 2.01 -7.38 -2.69
CA SER A 96 1.96 -8.37 -1.61
C SER A 96 1.44 -7.82 -0.29
N TRP A 97 0.93 -8.70 0.55
CA TRP A 97 0.48 -8.38 1.91
C TRP A 97 0.65 -9.56 2.87
N PHE A 98 0.81 -9.23 4.15
CA PHE A 98 0.70 -10.21 5.24
C PHE A 98 -0.70 -10.19 5.85
N ALA A 99 -1.15 -11.34 6.35
CA ALA A 99 -2.32 -11.47 7.21
C ALA A 99 -1.92 -12.10 8.55
N LEU A 100 -2.22 -11.40 9.65
CA LEU A 100 -1.91 -11.82 11.01
C LEU A 100 -3.19 -11.95 11.85
N PRO A 101 -3.43 -13.06 12.55
CA PRO A 101 -4.66 -13.32 13.30
C PRO A 101 -4.62 -12.62 14.68
N THR A 102 -4.58 -11.28 14.67
CA THR A 102 -4.44 -10.47 15.88
C THR A 102 -5.20 -9.15 15.75
N GLY A 103 -5.67 -8.64 16.89
CA GLY A 103 -6.16 -7.27 17.04
C GLY A 103 -5.16 -6.30 17.67
N ASP A 104 -3.97 -6.78 18.05
CA ASP A 104 -2.93 -5.96 18.66
C ASP A 104 -2.12 -5.21 17.59
N GLN A 105 -2.62 -4.04 17.19
CA GLN A 105 -1.95 -3.18 16.21
C GLN A 105 -0.56 -2.73 16.68
N ALA A 106 -0.35 -2.53 17.98
CA ALA A 106 0.96 -2.13 18.51
C ALA A 106 1.98 -3.26 18.33
N ALA A 107 1.58 -4.51 18.59
CA ALA A 107 2.43 -5.66 18.33
C ALA A 107 2.75 -5.84 16.84
N VAL A 108 1.80 -5.55 15.95
CA VAL A 108 2.05 -5.55 14.50
C VAL A 108 3.06 -4.45 14.12
N LEU A 109 2.87 -3.21 14.57
CA LEU A 109 3.81 -2.13 14.27
C LEU A 109 5.23 -2.45 14.76
N ASP A 110 5.36 -2.95 15.98
CA ASP A 110 6.63 -3.37 16.57
C ASP A 110 7.28 -4.52 15.79
N ALA A 111 6.51 -5.57 15.45
CA ALA A 111 7.02 -6.70 14.67
C ALA A 111 7.56 -6.27 13.31
N PHE A 112 6.99 -5.23 12.70
CA PHE A 112 7.37 -4.68 11.40
C PHE A 112 8.35 -3.49 11.48
N GLY A 113 8.83 -3.11 12.67
CA GLY A 113 9.77 -1.98 12.84
C GLY A 113 9.16 -0.62 12.44
N LEU A 114 7.83 -0.51 12.50
CA LEU A 114 7.07 0.63 12.02
C LEU A 114 6.91 1.68 13.12
N GLY A 115 7.05 2.95 12.73
CA GLY A 115 6.96 4.10 13.62
C GLY A 115 6.03 5.18 13.05
N ASP A 116 5.77 6.20 13.87
CA ASP A 116 4.94 7.36 13.52
C ASP A 116 3.59 7.01 12.85
N PRO A 117 2.78 6.11 13.45
CA PRO A 117 1.52 5.69 12.86
C PRO A 117 0.52 6.85 12.83
N GLU A 118 0.05 7.21 11.64
CA GLU A 118 -1.02 8.19 11.44
C GLU A 118 -2.34 7.45 11.10
N PRO A 119 -3.42 7.68 11.86
CA PRO A 119 -4.73 7.12 11.57
C PRO A 119 -5.20 7.46 10.16
N VAL A 120 -5.78 6.49 9.46
CA VAL A 120 -6.38 6.64 8.14
C VAL A 120 -7.68 5.86 8.02
N THR A 121 -8.53 6.26 7.08
CA THR A 121 -9.62 5.41 6.61
C THR A 121 -9.03 4.25 5.80
N MET A 122 -9.69 3.09 5.75
CA MET A 122 -9.27 1.93 4.94
C MET A 122 -9.05 2.33 3.48
N ARG A 123 -9.98 3.12 2.91
CA ARG A 123 -9.84 3.62 1.54
C ARG A 123 -8.61 4.49 1.34
N LEU A 124 -8.25 5.29 2.33
CA LEU A 124 -7.09 6.16 2.25
C LEU A 124 -5.80 5.33 2.36
N GLY A 125 -5.74 4.40 3.30
CA GLY A 125 -4.60 3.49 3.48
C GLY A 125 -4.36 2.60 2.26
N GLY A 126 -5.41 1.98 1.72
CA GLY A 126 -5.31 1.14 0.52
C GLY A 126 -4.85 1.90 -0.71
N ARG A 127 -5.28 3.16 -0.88
CA ARG A 127 -4.83 4.01 -1.99
C ARG A 127 -3.41 4.51 -1.82
N ALA A 128 -3.00 4.79 -0.59
CA ALA A 128 -1.62 5.15 -0.27
C ALA A 128 -0.68 4.01 -0.67
N TRP A 129 -0.99 2.78 -0.25
CA TRP A 129 -0.24 1.58 -0.63
C TRP A 129 -0.21 1.38 -2.14
N ASN A 130 -1.37 1.45 -2.81
CA ASN A 130 -1.42 1.25 -4.26
C ASN A 130 -0.62 2.32 -5.03
N HIS A 131 -0.66 3.57 -4.57
CA HIS A 131 0.17 4.64 -5.13
C HIS A 131 1.66 4.37 -4.93
N ASP A 132 2.09 4.05 -3.72
CA ASP A 132 3.50 3.79 -3.38
C ASP A 132 4.07 2.59 -4.15
N HIS A 133 3.24 1.57 -4.38
CA HIS A 133 3.63 0.37 -5.10
C HIS A 133 3.80 0.60 -6.62
N HIS A 134 3.05 1.55 -7.20
CA HIS A 134 3.05 1.81 -8.65
C HIS A 134 3.81 3.05 -9.09
N GLU A 135 4.22 3.91 -8.16
CA GLU A 135 5.00 5.09 -8.53
C GLU A 135 6.37 4.63 -9.05
N ARG A 136 6.60 4.80 -10.37
CA ARG A 136 7.89 4.57 -11.00
C ARG A 136 8.84 5.70 -10.62
N ALA A 137 10.11 5.34 -10.37
CA ALA A 137 11.19 6.23 -9.94
C ALA A 137 11.19 7.58 -10.67
N SER A 138 10.52 8.56 -10.06
CA SER A 138 10.64 9.97 -10.42
C SER A 138 11.79 10.55 -9.58
N PRO A 139 12.51 11.58 -10.05
CA PRO A 139 13.52 12.24 -9.24
C PRO A 139 12.98 12.67 -7.88
N GLY A 140 13.59 12.24 -6.78
CA GLY A 140 13.12 12.49 -5.41
C GLY A 140 12.00 11.56 -4.92
N ALA A 141 11.73 10.45 -5.62
CA ALA A 141 10.80 9.38 -5.22
C ALA A 141 11.51 8.03 -5.02
N GLU A 142 12.83 8.04 -4.82
CA GLU A 142 13.65 6.83 -4.78
C GLU A 142 13.17 5.86 -3.67
N HIS A 143 12.79 6.41 -2.51
CA HIS A 143 12.37 5.63 -1.35
C HIS A 143 10.85 5.42 -1.25
N GLN A 144 10.07 5.84 -2.25
CA GLN A 144 8.60 5.83 -2.17
C GLN A 144 8.02 4.44 -1.89
N GLY A 145 8.56 3.39 -2.48
CA GLY A 145 8.11 2.01 -2.29
C GLY A 145 8.53 1.35 -0.97
N CYS A 146 9.47 1.94 -0.21
CA CYS A 146 10.00 1.38 1.03
C CYS A 146 9.85 2.29 2.26
N SER A 147 9.35 3.53 2.10
CA SER A 147 9.20 4.48 3.21
C SER A 147 7.98 4.23 4.10
N ARG A 148 6.91 3.61 3.58
CA ARG A 148 5.64 3.55 4.30
C ARG A 148 4.91 2.24 4.11
N VAL A 149 4.21 1.84 5.16
CA VAL A 149 3.39 0.63 5.21
C VAL A 149 1.98 1.02 5.65
N HIS A 150 0.98 0.40 5.04
CA HIS A 150 -0.40 0.47 5.51
C HIS A 150 -0.70 -0.75 6.38
N VAL A 151 -1.13 -0.51 7.62
CA VAL A 151 -1.67 -1.54 8.51
C VAL A 151 -3.18 -1.34 8.59
N SER A 152 -3.96 -2.36 8.27
CA SER A 152 -5.42 -2.29 8.27
C SER A 152 -5.99 -2.21 9.70
N PRO A 153 -7.29 -1.87 9.87
CA PRO A 153 -8.02 -2.32 11.05
C PRO A 153 -8.05 -3.85 11.11
N VAL A 154 -8.63 -4.40 12.17
CA VAL A 154 -8.94 -5.84 12.21
C VAL A 154 -10.09 -6.10 11.25
N LEU A 155 -9.91 -7.00 10.30
CA LEU A 155 -10.87 -7.42 9.29
C LEU A 155 -11.18 -8.90 9.52
N ASP A 156 -12.41 -9.22 9.94
CA ASP A 156 -12.83 -10.59 10.23
C ASP A 156 -11.86 -11.39 11.15
N GLY A 157 -11.20 -10.69 12.08
CA GLY A 157 -10.22 -11.26 13.02
C GLY A 157 -8.75 -11.18 12.58
N TRP A 158 -8.47 -10.60 11.42
CA TRP A 158 -7.14 -10.49 10.84
C TRP A 158 -6.70 -9.03 10.68
N THR A 159 -5.48 -8.72 11.09
CA THR A 159 -4.81 -7.47 10.71
C THR A 159 -3.97 -7.73 9.45
N LEU A 160 -4.16 -6.92 8.43
CA LEU A 160 -3.44 -6.98 7.17
C LEU A 160 -2.35 -5.91 7.12
N VAL A 161 -1.19 -6.25 6.56
CA VAL A 161 -0.04 -5.35 6.43
C VAL A 161 0.36 -5.28 4.97
N PHE A 162 0.24 -4.09 4.38
CA PHE A 162 0.47 -3.82 2.96
C PHE A 162 1.69 -2.93 2.77
N GLY A 163 2.59 -3.37 1.88
CA GLY A 163 3.87 -2.72 1.65
C GLY A 163 5.01 -3.52 2.27
N ALA A 164 6.20 -2.98 2.09
CA ALA A 164 7.46 -3.70 2.22
C ALA A 164 8.29 -3.01 3.31
N PRO A 165 8.52 -3.64 4.48
CA PRO A 165 9.39 -3.07 5.51
C PRO A 165 10.79 -2.86 4.95
N SER A 166 11.44 -1.77 5.31
CA SER A 166 12.76 -1.41 4.77
C SER A 166 13.84 -2.46 5.02
N ASP A 167 13.75 -3.22 6.12
CA ASP A 167 14.68 -4.28 6.48
C ASP A 167 14.55 -5.51 5.58
N ASP A 168 13.35 -5.71 5.02
CA ASP A 168 13.06 -6.77 4.05
C ASP A 168 13.21 -6.23 2.59
N HIS A 169 13.12 -4.91 2.40
CA HIS A 169 12.99 -4.25 1.11
C HIS A 169 13.67 -2.87 1.08
N HIS A 170 14.94 -2.81 0.70
CA HIS A 170 15.59 -1.57 0.28
C HIS A 170 16.11 -1.73 -1.15
N ARG A 171 15.31 -1.32 -2.15
CA ARG A 171 15.65 -1.47 -3.59
C ARG A 171 16.80 -0.57 -4.05
N ILE A 172 17.17 0.43 -3.25
CA ILE A 172 18.30 1.32 -3.49
C ILE A 172 19.53 0.70 -2.83
N GLY A 173 20.14 -0.27 -3.51
CA GLY A 173 21.36 -0.94 -3.10
C GLY A 173 22.09 -1.54 -4.31
N PRO A 174 23.32 -2.03 -4.14
CA PRO A 174 24.05 -2.68 -5.23
C PRO A 174 23.23 -3.88 -5.77
N GLY A 175 22.86 -3.84 -7.05
CA GLY A 175 22.09 -4.90 -7.72
C GLY A 175 20.64 -4.56 -8.08
N GLY A 176 20.08 -3.45 -7.58
CA GLY A 176 18.77 -2.93 -7.99
C GLY A 176 17.61 -3.95 -7.90
N ASP A 177 16.64 -3.83 -8.82
CA ASP A 177 15.42 -4.67 -8.84
C ASP A 177 15.71 -6.16 -9.09
N VAL A 178 16.74 -6.49 -9.89
CA VAL A 178 17.09 -7.88 -10.23
C VAL A 178 17.58 -8.64 -9.00
N ALA A 179 18.51 -8.05 -8.25
CA ALA A 179 19.01 -8.65 -7.02
C ALA A 179 17.91 -8.78 -5.95
N TYR A 180 16.85 -7.99 -6.05
CA TYR A 180 15.68 -8.06 -5.17
C TYR A 180 14.79 -9.26 -5.52
N GLU A 181 14.45 -9.46 -6.79
CA GLU A 181 13.63 -10.61 -7.23
C GLU A 181 14.29 -11.94 -6.83
N GLU A 182 15.61 -12.06 -6.99
CA GLU A 182 16.39 -13.24 -6.60
C GLU A 182 16.32 -13.56 -5.09
N ARG A 183 16.09 -12.57 -4.22
CA ARG A 183 16.06 -12.75 -2.76
C ARG A 183 14.67 -12.75 -2.15
N LEU A 184 13.65 -12.32 -2.91
CA LEU A 184 12.31 -12.08 -2.39
C LEU A 184 11.75 -13.32 -1.69
N ARG A 185 11.87 -14.49 -2.34
CA ARG A 185 11.41 -15.77 -1.79
C ARG A 185 11.98 -16.03 -0.39
N ASP A 186 13.31 -16.07 -0.27
CA ASP A 186 13.97 -16.44 0.98
C ASP A 186 13.71 -15.41 2.08
N THR A 187 13.67 -14.12 1.73
CA THR A 187 13.28 -13.06 2.66
C THR A 187 11.85 -13.25 3.17
N MET A 188 10.88 -13.51 2.28
CA MET A 188 9.48 -13.70 2.69
C MET A 188 9.28 -14.98 3.50
N LEU A 189 9.97 -16.07 3.18
CA LEU A 189 9.94 -17.31 3.98
C LEU A 189 10.50 -17.06 5.39
N ALA A 190 11.69 -16.48 5.51
CA ALA A 190 12.28 -16.17 6.81
C ALA A 190 11.37 -15.24 7.63
N ARG A 191 10.79 -14.24 6.98
CA ARG A 191 9.87 -13.28 7.59
C ARG A 191 8.60 -13.95 8.10
N ALA A 192 7.95 -14.78 7.28
CA ALA A 192 6.73 -15.50 7.66
C ALA A 192 7.00 -16.45 8.84
N ALA A 193 8.09 -17.20 8.81
CA ALA A 193 8.52 -18.04 9.92
C ALA A 193 8.71 -17.22 11.21
N ALA A 194 9.49 -16.14 11.17
CA ALA A 194 9.75 -15.30 12.33
C ALA A 194 8.47 -14.67 12.91
N LEU A 195 7.58 -14.14 12.07
CA LEU A 195 6.31 -13.58 12.52
C LEU A 195 5.39 -14.66 13.11
N SER A 196 5.37 -15.87 12.54
CA SER A 196 4.54 -16.96 13.05
C SER A 196 4.93 -17.44 14.46
N LEU A 197 6.17 -17.22 14.90
CA LEU A 197 6.57 -17.45 16.30
C LEU A 197 5.85 -16.51 17.28
N ARG A 198 5.52 -15.29 16.83
CA ARG A 198 4.86 -14.26 17.66
C ARG A 198 3.34 -14.34 17.57
N PHE A 199 2.81 -14.60 16.39
CA PHE A 199 1.37 -14.53 16.11
C PHE A 199 0.72 -15.92 15.93
N GLY A 200 1.48 -17.00 16.15
CA GLY A 200 1.04 -18.39 16.03
C GLY A 200 0.93 -18.89 14.59
N THR A 201 0.21 -18.16 13.74
CA THR A 201 0.10 -18.42 12.30
C THR A 201 0.16 -17.10 11.54
N VAL A 202 0.83 -17.10 10.39
CA VAL A 202 0.96 -15.94 9.52
C VAL A 202 0.82 -16.38 8.08
N HIS A 203 0.04 -15.62 7.32
CA HIS A 203 -0.05 -15.81 5.87
C HIS A 203 0.63 -14.64 5.16
N TRP A 204 1.22 -14.93 4.02
CA TRP A 204 1.69 -13.94 3.06
C TRP A 204 1.12 -14.29 1.69
N TYR A 205 0.75 -13.26 0.94
CA TYR A 205 0.14 -13.39 -0.38
C TYR A 205 0.79 -12.41 -1.34
N GLY A 206 0.97 -12.84 -2.59
CA GLY A 206 1.48 -12.03 -3.69
C GLY A 206 0.58 -12.15 -4.92
N THR A 207 0.34 -11.01 -5.58
CA THR A 207 -0.35 -10.95 -6.87
C THR A 207 0.30 -9.89 -7.75
N GLY A 208 0.54 -10.24 -9.02
CA GLY A 208 1.10 -9.33 -10.01
C GLY A 208 0.02 -8.59 -10.79
N CYS A 209 0.43 -7.53 -11.50
CA CYS A 209 -0.45 -6.68 -12.30
C CYS A 209 -0.59 -7.24 -13.71
N GLY A 210 -1.52 -8.19 -13.90
CA GLY A 210 -1.88 -8.68 -15.23
C GLY A 210 -0.83 -9.57 -15.92
N ASP A 211 0.25 -9.92 -15.21
CA ASP A 211 1.27 -10.89 -15.61
C ASP A 211 0.89 -12.33 -15.22
N GLY A 212 -0.17 -12.50 -14.41
CA GLY A 212 -0.62 -13.79 -13.90
C GLY A 212 0.21 -14.33 -12.74
N TRP A 213 1.16 -13.54 -12.20
CA TRP A 213 1.94 -13.96 -11.05
C TRP A 213 1.06 -14.06 -9.81
N THR A 214 1.14 -15.19 -9.12
CA THR A 214 0.49 -15.39 -7.83
C THR A 214 1.34 -16.31 -6.94
N ALA A 215 1.42 -15.97 -5.67
CA ALA A 215 2.21 -16.71 -4.70
C ALA A 215 1.58 -16.62 -3.30
N TRP A 216 1.82 -17.62 -2.45
CA TRP A 216 1.40 -17.58 -1.05
C TRP A 216 2.32 -18.39 -0.14
N ILE A 217 2.39 -17.95 1.12
CA ILE A 217 3.05 -18.62 2.22
C ILE A 217 2.06 -18.80 3.36
N VAL A 218 2.04 -19.99 3.97
CA VAL A 218 1.43 -20.25 5.27
C VAL A 218 2.53 -20.72 6.20
N ALA A 219 2.76 -19.97 7.27
CA ALA A 219 3.73 -20.29 8.32
C ALA A 219 3.03 -20.43 9.67
N ALA A 220 3.44 -21.41 10.46
CA ALA A 220 2.91 -21.62 11.81
C ALA A 220 4.04 -22.01 12.76
N ASN A 221 4.09 -21.37 13.93
CA ASN A 221 5.02 -21.67 15.01
C ASN A 221 6.51 -21.74 14.59
N GLY A 222 6.93 -20.88 13.66
CA GLY A 222 8.31 -20.83 13.16
C GLY A 222 8.60 -21.71 11.95
N GLU A 223 7.63 -22.48 11.47
CA GLU A 223 7.80 -23.41 10.35
C GLU A 223 6.92 -23.04 9.16
N ILE A 224 7.48 -23.21 7.95
CA ILE A 224 6.73 -23.04 6.70
C ILE A 224 5.89 -24.29 6.44
N GLN A 225 4.57 -24.12 6.51
CA GLN A 225 3.60 -25.19 6.28
C GLN A 225 3.24 -25.32 4.80
N ARG A 226 3.24 -24.20 4.07
CA ARG A 226 3.00 -24.13 2.63
C ARG A 226 3.77 -22.96 2.04
N TYR A 227 4.42 -23.18 0.91
CA TYR A 227 4.89 -22.14 0.00
C TYR A 227 4.53 -22.55 -1.42
N TYR A 228 4.02 -21.60 -2.20
CA TYR A 228 3.76 -21.76 -3.62
C TYR A 228 4.06 -20.45 -4.34
N ASP A 229 4.68 -20.55 -5.52
CA ASP A 229 4.83 -19.47 -6.49
C ASP A 229 4.47 -20.03 -7.88
N ALA A 230 3.62 -19.33 -8.62
CA ALA A 230 3.18 -19.75 -9.94
C ALA A 230 4.28 -19.72 -11.01
N PHE A 231 5.32 -18.91 -10.83
CA PHE A 231 6.45 -18.81 -11.76
C PHE A 231 7.57 -19.80 -11.43
N ASP A 232 7.64 -20.28 -10.19
CA ASP A 232 8.61 -21.29 -9.73
C ASP A 232 7.92 -22.48 -9.01
N PRO A 233 7.06 -23.25 -9.71
CA PRO A 233 6.23 -24.28 -9.08
C PRO A 233 7.03 -25.46 -8.51
N ASP A 234 8.24 -25.71 -9.01
CA ASP A 234 9.12 -26.80 -8.54
C ASP A 234 9.70 -26.53 -7.13
N ASP A 235 9.77 -25.26 -6.71
CA ASP A 235 10.33 -24.83 -5.42
C ASP A 235 9.32 -24.78 -4.27
N GLN A 236 8.11 -25.28 -4.52
CA GLN A 236 7.02 -25.27 -3.56
C GLN A 236 7.33 -26.11 -2.31
N ILE A 237 6.81 -25.67 -1.16
CA ILE A 237 7.00 -26.35 0.13
C ILE A 237 5.65 -26.79 0.66
N GLY A 238 5.62 -27.96 1.29
CA GLY A 238 4.45 -28.47 2.01
C GLY A 238 3.38 -29.06 1.10
N ARG A 239 2.33 -29.61 1.73
CA ARG A 239 1.17 -30.16 1.03
C ARG A 239 0.09 -29.07 0.87
N PRO A 240 -0.80 -29.18 -0.13
CA PRO A 240 -1.94 -28.28 -0.25
C PRO A 240 -2.71 -28.16 1.07
N GLN A 241 -3.01 -26.91 1.44
CA GLN A 241 -3.75 -26.57 2.66
C GLN A 241 -5.26 -26.68 2.42
N PRO A 242 -6.10 -26.72 3.48
CA PRO A 242 -7.57 -26.73 3.33
C PRO A 242 -8.12 -25.59 2.45
N ALA A 243 -7.46 -24.44 2.43
CA ALA A 243 -7.83 -23.32 1.57
C ALA A 243 -7.63 -23.59 0.07
N GLU A 244 -6.77 -24.55 -0.29
CA GLU A 244 -6.50 -24.97 -1.67
C GLU A 244 -7.42 -26.11 -2.12
N GLU A 245 -8.28 -26.66 -1.23
CA GLU A 245 -9.09 -27.84 -1.53
C GLU A 245 -10.08 -27.57 -2.68
N GLY A 246 -10.04 -28.44 -3.70
CA GLY A 246 -10.89 -28.33 -4.89
C GLY A 246 -10.47 -27.26 -5.90
N LEU A 247 -9.36 -26.56 -5.67
CA LEU A 247 -8.76 -25.61 -6.60
C LEU A 247 -7.59 -26.26 -7.35
N LEU A 248 -7.33 -25.80 -8.57
CA LEU A 248 -6.20 -26.25 -9.38
C LEU A 248 -5.11 -25.19 -9.41
N LEU A 249 -3.87 -25.57 -9.14
CA LEU A 249 -2.73 -24.65 -9.17
C LEU A 249 -2.51 -24.13 -10.61
N PRO A 250 -2.05 -22.88 -10.79
CA PRO A 250 -1.88 -22.26 -12.10
C PRO A 250 -1.03 -23.04 -13.11
N HIS A 251 -0.08 -23.85 -12.64
CA HIS A 251 0.78 -24.67 -13.51
C HIS A 251 0.15 -26.02 -13.88
N GLU A 252 -0.94 -26.42 -13.22
CA GLU A 252 -1.68 -27.64 -13.51
C GLU A 252 -2.60 -27.44 -14.73
N HIS A 253 -3.00 -28.54 -15.35
CA HIS A 253 -3.97 -28.46 -16.44
C HIS A 253 -5.36 -28.13 -15.88
N VAL A 254 -5.81 -26.89 -16.11
CA VAL A 254 -7.13 -26.42 -15.68
C VAL A 254 -8.17 -26.73 -16.78
N PRO A 255 -9.15 -27.60 -16.52
CA PRO A 255 -10.25 -27.83 -17.46
C PRO A 255 -11.13 -26.57 -17.58
N PRO A 256 -11.98 -26.45 -18.62
CA PRO A 256 -12.77 -25.24 -18.87
C PRO A 256 -13.70 -24.80 -17.72
N ASP A 257 -14.09 -25.73 -16.85
CA ASP A 257 -14.94 -25.54 -15.67
C ASP A 257 -14.16 -25.58 -14.34
N GLY A 258 -12.83 -25.75 -14.40
CA GLY A 258 -11.96 -25.77 -13.22
C GLY A 258 -11.73 -24.38 -12.64
N GLU A 259 -11.71 -24.30 -11.31
CA GLU A 259 -11.40 -23.06 -10.59
C GLU A 259 -9.89 -22.98 -10.30
N VAL A 260 -9.27 -21.86 -10.71
CA VAL A 260 -7.83 -21.64 -10.54
C VAL A 260 -7.55 -21.19 -9.11
N CYS A 261 -6.56 -21.81 -8.49
CA CYS A 261 -6.03 -21.41 -7.19
C CYS A 261 -5.15 -20.17 -7.35
N ASP A 262 -5.63 -19.02 -6.90
CA ASP A 262 -4.80 -17.82 -6.78
C ASP A 262 -4.71 -17.35 -5.32
N ALA A 263 -3.73 -16.49 -5.05
CA ALA A 263 -3.47 -15.97 -3.72
C ALA A 263 -4.69 -15.27 -3.09
N ARG A 264 -5.55 -14.64 -3.90
CA ARG A 264 -6.77 -14.00 -3.41
C ARG A 264 -7.82 -15.01 -3.00
N THR A 265 -7.97 -16.10 -3.76
CA THR A 265 -8.88 -17.20 -3.46
C THR A 265 -8.43 -17.95 -2.21
N VAL A 266 -7.13 -18.20 -2.08
CA VAL A 266 -6.54 -18.77 -0.86
C VAL A 266 -6.74 -17.83 0.32
N ALA A 267 -6.52 -16.52 0.16
CA ALA A 267 -6.76 -15.53 1.20
C ALA A 267 -8.23 -15.46 1.61
N ALA A 268 -9.18 -15.50 0.67
CA ALA A 268 -10.61 -15.51 0.95
C ALA A 268 -11.05 -16.71 1.80
N ARG A 269 -10.39 -17.87 1.61
CA ARG A 269 -10.69 -19.12 2.32
C ARG A 269 -9.93 -19.26 3.65
N ALA A 270 -8.71 -18.74 3.74
CA ALA A 270 -7.83 -18.94 4.90
C ALA A 270 -7.78 -17.74 5.87
N SER A 271 -8.01 -16.53 5.38
CA SER A 271 -7.93 -15.29 6.16
C SER A 271 -8.89 -14.22 5.61
N VAL A 272 -8.40 -13.26 4.82
CA VAL A 272 -9.18 -12.16 4.23
C VAL A 272 -8.63 -11.82 2.84
N ASP A 273 -9.50 -11.81 1.83
CA ASP A 273 -9.21 -11.21 0.51
C ASP A 273 -9.49 -9.69 0.54
N PRO A 274 -8.47 -8.82 0.42
CA PRO A 274 -8.67 -7.37 0.40
C PRO A 274 -9.50 -6.90 -0.81
N GLY A 275 -9.53 -7.67 -1.89
CA GLY A 275 -10.35 -7.38 -3.07
C GLY A 275 -11.83 -7.79 -2.94
N ALA A 276 -12.21 -8.47 -1.86
CA ALA A 276 -13.59 -8.88 -1.59
C ALA A 276 -14.23 -8.14 -0.39
N LEU A 277 -13.52 -7.17 0.20
CA LEU A 277 -14.03 -6.37 1.32
C LEU A 277 -15.36 -5.70 0.97
N GLY A 278 -16.29 -5.72 1.92
CA GLY A 278 -17.62 -5.15 1.69
C GLY A 278 -18.42 -4.92 2.97
N PRO A 279 -19.71 -4.59 2.85
CA PRO A 279 -20.58 -4.30 4.00
C PRO A 279 -20.71 -5.43 5.04
N HIS A 280 -20.33 -6.67 4.67
CA HIS A 280 -20.38 -7.84 5.53
C HIS A 280 -19.08 -8.12 6.28
N THR A 281 -17.98 -7.47 5.90
CA THR A 281 -16.68 -7.60 6.58
C THR A 281 -16.78 -6.97 7.97
N ARG A 282 -16.48 -7.73 9.02
CA ARG A 282 -16.40 -7.19 10.38
C ARG A 282 -15.13 -6.35 10.52
N VAL A 283 -15.27 -5.15 11.08
CA VAL A 283 -14.17 -4.20 11.27
C VAL A 283 -14.03 -3.84 12.74
N GLU A 284 -12.81 -3.91 13.28
CA GLU A 284 -12.49 -3.39 14.61
C GLU A 284 -11.29 -2.45 14.55
N GLY A 285 -11.41 -1.32 15.26
CA GLY A 285 -10.38 -0.28 15.27
C GLY A 285 -10.33 0.53 13.97
N HIS A 286 -9.12 0.93 13.57
CA HIS A 286 -8.89 1.73 12.37
C HIS A 286 -7.53 1.39 11.77
N GLY A 287 -7.37 1.67 10.47
CA GLY A 287 -6.09 1.50 9.81
C GLY A 287 -5.13 2.64 10.11
N VAL A 288 -3.84 2.39 9.94
CA VAL A 288 -2.79 3.40 10.04
C VAL A 288 -1.89 3.37 8.81
N LEU A 289 -1.29 4.52 8.53
CA LEU A 289 -0.10 4.63 7.72
C LEU A 289 1.08 4.85 8.65
N ALA A 290 2.05 3.95 8.60
CA ALA A 290 3.23 4.00 9.47
C ALA A 290 4.51 3.99 8.64
N LEU A 291 5.53 4.67 9.13
CA LEU A 291 6.82 4.80 8.47
C LEU A 291 7.73 3.63 8.83
N THR A 292 8.44 3.13 7.82
CA THR A 292 9.57 2.22 8.02
C THR A 292 10.79 2.98 8.57
N VAL A 293 11.89 2.29 8.86
CA VAL A 293 13.16 2.95 9.23
C VAL A 293 13.57 3.94 8.13
N CYS A 294 13.52 3.48 6.88
CA CYS A 294 13.81 4.29 5.69
C CYS A 294 12.90 5.52 5.59
N GLY A 295 11.59 5.37 5.84
CA GLY A 295 10.65 6.49 5.82
C GLY A 295 10.89 7.52 6.91
N ARG A 296 11.36 7.11 8.09
CA ARG A 296 11.72 8.06 9.16
C ARG A 296 13.00 8.84 8.85
N GLU A 297 13.90 8.26 8.07
CA GLU A 297 15.14 8.92 7.63
C GLU A 297 14.91 9.87 6.44
N HIS A 298 14.13 9.44 5.45
CA HIS A 298 13.97 10.15 4.17
C HIS A 298 12.62 10.88 4.01
N GLY A 299 11.71 10.73 4.96
CA GLY A 299 10.42 11.42 4.99
C GLY A 299 9.26 10.65 4.34
N HIS A 300 8.09 11.28 4.32
CA HIS A 300 6.85 10.67 3.83
C HIS A 300 6.79 10.64 2.29
N PRO A 301 6.29 9.54 1.68
CA PRO A 301 5.97 9.53 0.26
C PRO A 301 5.01 10.65 -0.16
N ARG A 302 5.23 11.19 -1.37
CA ARG A 302 4.33 12.13 -2.04
C ARG A 302 3.00 11.44 -2.41
N GLY A 303 1.94 12.20 -2.68
CA GLY A 303 0.76 11.73 -3.43
C GLY A 303 -0.51 11.33 -2.68
N VAL A 304 -0.57 11.45 -1.36
CA VAL A 304 -1.32 10.42 -0.62
C VAL A 304 -2.67 10.83 -0.03
N LEU A 305 -3.02 12.11 -0.05
CA LEU A 305 -4.25 12.56 0.62
C LEU A 305 -5.26 13.06 -0.41
N GLU A 306 -5.95 12.14 -1.09
CA GLU A 306 -7.23 12.50 -1.71
C GLU A 306 -8.32 12.56 -0.64
N VAL A 307 -8.52 13.78 -0.12
CA VAL A 307 -9.40 14.09 1.02
C VAL A 307 -10.82 14.48 0.57
#